data_AF-A0A4Z0PV04-F1
#
_entry.id   AF-A0A4Z0PV04-F1
#
_cell.length_a   1.000
_cell.length_b   1.000
_cell.length_c   1.000
_cell.angle_alpha   90.00
_cell.angle_beta   90.00
_cell.angle_gamma   90.00
#
_symmetry.space_group_name_H-M   'P 1'
#
loop_
_entity.id
_entity.type
_entity.pdbx_description
1 polymer ?
#
loop_
_entity_poly.entity_id
_entity_poly.type
_entity_poly.pdbx_seq_one_letter_code
_entity_poly.pdbx_strand_id
1 'polypeptide(L)'
;MNRIPLKIWNRIDMLQAPIAAEVPASAPGRRRWVDIHYDLTRKHLTCPPHRYCIIDREFDAALLAAYAPDGDEDLAMLSIKQYYVADAPQLYAVLAELGAAPGLFEAPWNVGHPLL
;
A
#
# COMPACT_ATOMS: atom_id res chain seq x y z
N MET A 1 14.09 -3.79 15.98
CA MET A 1 13.32 -3.33 14.80
C MET A 1 12.13 -4.24 14.63
N ASN A 2 10.91 -3.71 14.71
CA ASN A 2 9.73 -4.45 14.28
C ASN A 2 9.82 -4.63 12.76
N ARG A 3 9.68 -5.86 12.27
CA ARG A 3 9.71 -6.21 10.85
C ARG A 3 8.37 -6.85 10.50
N ILE A 4 7.97 -6.74 9.24
CA ILE A 4 6.82 -7.48 8.72
C ILE A 4 7.15 -8.98 8.88
N PRO A 5 6.27 -9.80 9.49
CA PRO A 5 6.56 -11.21 9.71
C PRO A 5 6.81 -11.98 8.41
N LEU A 6 7.74 -12.95 8.43
CA LEU A 6 8.09 -13.75 7.25
C LEU A 6 6.87 -14.43 6.60
N LYS A 7 5.91 -14.89 7.40
CA LYS A 7 4.64 -15.48 6.90
C LYS A 7 3.83 -14.52 6.02
N ILE A 8 3.95 -13.22 6.24
CA ILE A 8 3.28 -12.17 5.45
C ILE A 8 4.11 -11.88 4.19
N TRP A 9 5.45 -11.81 4.33
CA TRP A 9 6.37 -11.69 3.19
C TRP A 9 6.23 -12.82 2.17
N ASN A 10 6.09 -14.05 2.64
CA ASN A 10 5.87 -15.21 1.77
C ASN A 10 4.62 -15.04 0.89
N ARG A 11 3.64 -14.21 1.26
CA ARG A 11 2.46 -13.95 0.41
C ARG A 11 2.81 -13.06 -0.78
N ILE A 12 3.67 -12.06 -0.57
CA ILE A 12 4.16 -11.17 -1.62
C ILE A 12 5.05 -11.97 -2.58
N ASP A 13 6.00 -12.74 -2.03
CA ASP A 13 6.98 -13.49 -2.82
C ASP A 13 6.38 -14.75 -3.49
N MET A 14 5.49 -15.48 -2.81
CA MET A 14 4.93 -16.75 -3.33
C MET A 14 3.59 -16.60 -4.04
N LEU A 15 2.73 -15.66 -3.61
CA LEU A 15 1.39 -15.48 -4.18
C LEU A 15 1.32 -14.30 -5.16
N GLN A 16 2.41 -13.53 -5.29
CA GLN A 16 2.46 -12.30 -6.10
C GLN A 16 1.33 -11.32 -5.78
N ALA A 17 0.82 -11.39 -4.54
CA ALA A 17 -0.29 -10.58 -4.08
C ALA A 17 0.25 -9.41 -3.24
N PRO A 18 -0.21 -8.17 -3.45
CA PRO A 18 0.27 -7.02 -2.68
C PRO A 18 -0.28 -7.05 -1.26
N ILE A 19 0.54 -6.74 -0.26
CA ILE A 19 0.01 -6.51 1.10
C ILE A 19 -0.41 -5.06 1.23
N ALA A 20 -1.52 -4.81 1.93
CA ALA A 20 -2.01 -3.46 2.19
C ALA A 20 -2.25 -3.28 3.68
N ALA A 21 -2.15 -2.03 4.14
CA ALA A 21 -2.54 -1.64 5.49
C ALA A 21 -3.16 -0.25 5.47
N GLU A 22 -4.24 -0.06 6.24
CA GLU A 22 -4.74 1.28 6.55
C GLU A 22 -3.76 1.95 7.54
N VAL A 23 -3.36 3.17 7.22
CA VAL A 23 -2.42 3.96 8.01
C VAL A 23 -3.08 5.28 8.43
N PRO A 24 -2.54 5.99 9.45
CA PRO A 24 -3.06 7.30 9.82
C PRO A 24 -3.13 8.25 8.62
N ALA A 25 -4.31 8.80 8.37
CA ALA A 25 -4.54 9.77 7.31
C ALA A 25 -3.93 11.13 7.66
N SER A 26 -3.70 11.96 6.63
CA SER A 26 -3.12 13.30 6.78
C SER A 26 -4.07 14.32 7.41
N ALA A 27 -5.38 14.07 7.35
CA ALA A 27 -6.40 14.96 7.91
C ALA A 27 -7.66 14.19 8.36
N PRO A 28 -8.46 14.75 9.28
CA PRO A 28 -9.77 14.22 9.62
C PRO A 28 -10.70 14.11 8.40
N GLY A 29 -11.56 13.10 8.37
CA GLY A 29 -12.47 12.85 7.25
C GLY A 29 -11.82 12.15 6.06
N ARG A 30 -10.56 11.69 6.19
CA ARG A 30 -9.84 10.94 5.16
C ARG A 30 -9.49 9.53 5.64
N ARG A 31 -9.28 8.63 4.68
CA ARG A 31 -8.73 7.30 4.92
C ARG A 31 -7.52 7.10 4.02
N ARG A 32 -6.50 6.41 4.50
CA ARG A 32 -5.21 6.29 3.81
C ARG A 32 -4.70 4.86 3.88
N TRP A 33 -4.23 4.33 2.75
CA TRP A 33 -3.65 3.00 2.67
C TRP A 33 -2.26 3.04 2.08
N VAL A 34 -1.43 2.12 2.57
CA VAL A 34 -0.13 1.83 2.01
C VAL A 34 -0.13 0.38 1.53
N ASP A 35 0.13 0.21 0.24
CA ASP A 35 0.23 -1.06 -0.45
C ASP A 35 1.70 -1.35 -0.77
N ILE A 36 2.12 -2.61 -0.60
CA ILE A 36 3.47 -3.08 -0.92
C ILE A 36 3.33 -4.22 -1.93
N HIS A 37 3.82 -3.96 -3.13
CA HIS A 37 3.89 -4.91 -4.24
C HIS A 37 5.30 -5.50 -4.34
N TYR A 38 5.40 -6.81 -4.61
CA TYR A 38 6.62 -7.39 -5.15
C TYR A 38 6.75 -7.00 -6.61
N ASP A 39 7.98 -6.71 -7.06
CA ASP A 39 8.42 -6.59 -8.45
C ASP A 39 7.35 -6.99 -9.49
N LEU A 40 6.50 -6.02 -9.84
CA LEU A 40 5.71 -6.12 -11.04
C LEU A 40 6.70 -5.76 -12.14
N THR A 41 7.30 -6.76 -12.79
CA THR A 41 7.95 -6.55 -14.09
C THR A 41 6.89 -6.17 -15.13
N ARG A 42 6.18 -5.05 -14.96
CA ARG A 42 5.68 -4.31 -16.10
C ARG A 42 6.93 -3.78 -16.77
N LYS A 43 7.21 -4.35 -17.95
CA LYS A 43 8.27 -3.97 -18.89
C LYS A 43 8.11 -2.52 -19.37
N HIS A 44 8.03 -1.54 -18.47
CA HIS A 44 8.23 -0.16 -18.81
C HIS A 44 9.74 0.04 -18.87
N LEU A 45 10.27 0.03 -20.09
CA LEU A 45 11.69 0.12 -20.48
C LEU A 45 12.50 1.26 -19.84
N THR A 46 11.88 2.12 -19.02
CA THR A 46 12.48 3.31 -18.41
C THR A 46 12.61 3.25 -16.89
N CYS A 47 12.04 2.26 -16.19
CA CYS A 47 12.14 2.21 -14.73
C CYS A 47 13.38 1.42 -14.27
N PRO A 48 14.16 1.93 -13.30
CA PRO A 48 15.25 1.20 -12.67
C PRO A 48 14.76 -0.11 -12.04
N PRO A 49 15.62 -1.15 -11.98
CA PRO A 49 15.30 -2.38 -11.27
C PRO A 49 15.05 -2.06 -9.79
N HIS A 50 13.86 -2.42 -9.30
CA HIS A 50 13.46 -2.27 -7.92
C HIS A 50 12.84 -3.58 -7.44
N ARG A 51 12.96 -3.87 -6.15
CA ARG A 51 12.42 -5.10 -5.57
C ARG A 51 10.98 -4.91 -5.07
N TYR A 52 10.67 -3.70 -4.60
CA TYR A 52 9.37 -3.37 -4.06
C TYR A 52 8.84 -2.07 -4.67
N CYS A 53 7.54 -2.06 -4.99
CA CYS A 53 6.78 -0.87 -5.31
C CYS A 53 5.80 -0.61 -4.17
N ILE A 54 5.85 0.59 -3.60
CA ILE A 54 5.01 1.00 -2.47
C ILE A 54 4.05 2.06 -3.00
N ILE A 55 2.75 1.84 -2.85
CA ILE A 55 1.72 2.78 -3.27
C ILE A 55 1.07 3.36 -2.01
N ASP A 56 1.10 4.67 -1.88
CA ASP A 56 0.44 5.42 -0.81
C ASP A 56 -0.77 6.13 -1.39
N ARG A 57 -1.97 5.76 -0.95
CA ARG A 57 -3.24 6.29 -1.43
C ARG A 57 -4.01 6.94 -0.30
N GLU A 58 -4.55 8.12 -0.55
CA GLU A 58 -5.45 8.80 0.37
C GLU A 58 -6.77 9.13 -0.29
N PHE A 59 -7.87 8.92 0.44
CA PHE A 59 -9.24 9.05 -0.03
C PHE A 59 -10.05 9.95 0.89
N ASP A 60 -11.05 10.62 0.33
CA ASP A 60 -12.14 11.22 1.10
C ASP A 60 -13.04 10.11 1.65
N ALA A 61 -13.28 10.10 2.97
CA ALA A 61 -13.99 9.00 3.61
C ALA A 61 -15.48 8.96 3.24
N ALA A 62 -16.11 10.12 3.02
CA ALA A 62 -17.53 10.20 2.70
C ALA A 62 -17.78 9.79 1.25
N LEU A 63 -16.95 10.28 0.32
CA LEU A 63 -17.02 9.87 -1.08
C LEU A 63 -16.67 8.39 -1.24
N LEU A 64 -15.68 7.89 -0.50
CA LEU A 64 -15.31 6.48 -0.58
C LEU A 64 -16.47 5.59 -0.13
N ALA A 65 -17.17 5.95 0.95
CA ALA A 65 -18.36 5.22 1.40
C ALA A 65 -19.51 5.26 0.38
N ALA A 66 -19.60 6.33 -0.43
CA ALA A 66 -20.64 6.49 -1.43
C ALA A 66 -20.35 5.71 -2.73
N TYR A 67 -19.08 5.70 -3.19
CA TYR A 67 -18.71 5.19 -4.51
C TYR A 67 -18.06 3.79 -4.50
N ALA A 68 -17.49 3.35 -3.39
CA ALA A 68 -16.91 2.01 -3.29
C ALA A 68 -17.90 0.85 -3.54
N PRO A 69 -19.19 0.92 -3.15
CA PRO A 69 -20.14 -0.14 -3.48
C PRO A 69 -20.33 -0.37 -4.99
N ASP A 70 -20.11 0.66 -5.80
CA ASP A 70 -20.25 0.62 -7.26
C ASP A 70 -18.90 0.38 -7.97
N GLY A 71 -17.78 0.29 -7.23
CA GLY A 71 -16.44 0.11 -7.77
C GLY A 71 -15.81 1.38 -8.35
N ASP A 72 -16.31 2.56 -7.95
CA ASP A 72 -15.87 3.87 -8.42
C ASP A 72 -14.98 4.58 -7.40
N GLU A 73 -14.10 3.86 -6.68
CA GLU A 73 -13.28 4.45 -5.61
C GLU A 73 -12.31 5.54 -6.09
N ASP A 74 -12.01 5.57 -7.40
CA ASP A 74 -11.24 6.64 -8.04
C ASP A 74 -11.87 8.02 -7.83
N LEU A 75 -13.21 8.09 -7.73
CA LEU A 75 -13.93 9.34 -7.47
C LEU A 75 -13.69 9.89 -6.05
N ALA A 76 -13.26 9.04 -5.14
CA ALA A 76 -12.92 9.41 -3.77
C ALA A 76 -11.42 9.68 -3.57
N MET A 77 -10.57 9.41 -4.56
CA MET A 77 -9.12 9.49 -4.43
C MET A 77 -8.63 10.94 -4.41
N LEU A 78 -7.94 11.30 -3.32
CA LEU A 78 -7.36 12.64 -3.11
C LEU A 78 -5.90 12.70 -3.52
N SER A 79 -5.14 11.62 -3.29
CA SER A 79 -3.74 11.56 -3.68
C SER A 79 -3.23 10.14 -3.86
N ILE A 80 -2.25 9.99 -4.74
CA ILE A 80 -1.49 8.76 -4.95
C ILE A 80 0.00 9.10 -5.07
N LYS A 81 0.84 8.37 -4.33
CA LYS A 81 2.29 8.45 -4.44
C LYS A 81 2.87 7.05 -4.59
N GLN A 82 3.92 6.94 -5.39
CA GLN A 82 4.60 5.67 -5.65
C GLN A 82 6.07 5.79 -5.27
N TYR A 83 6.58 4.77 -4.59
CA TYR A 83 7.96 4.68 -4.16
C TYR A 83 8.54 3.36 -4.67
N TYR A 84 9.76 3.43 -5.20
CA TYR A 84 10.47 2.29 -5.76
C TYR A 84 11.75 2.09 -4.98
N VAL A 85 11.92 0.89 -4.41
CA VAL A 85 13.05 0.58 -3.53
C VAL A 85 13.69 -0.76 -3.89
N ALA A 86 15.01 -0.84 -3.75
CA ALA A 86 15.80 -1.99 -4.20
C ALA A 86 15.95 -3.08 -3.13
N ASP A 87 15.78 -2.74 -1.86
CA ASP A 87 16.06 -3.63 -0.74
C ASP A 87 15.15 -3.38 0.47
N ALA A 88 15.19 -4.31 1.43
CA ALA A 88 14.36 -4.23 2.63
C ALA A 88 14.71 -3.04 3.54
N PRO A 89 15.99 -2.66 3.75
CA PRO A 89 16.33 -1.42 4.46
C PRO A 89 15.65 -0.17 3.90
N GLN A 90 15.73 0.05 2.57
CA GLN A 90 15.08 1.19 1.91
C GLN A 90 13.55 1.15 2.05
N LEU A 91 12.95 -0.03 1.91
CA LEU A 91 11.53 -0.22 2.18
C LEU A 91 11.14 0.23 3.59
N TYR A 92 11.87 -0.22 4.61
CA TYR A 92 11.55 0.14 5.99
C TYR A 92 11.77 1.63 6.27
N ALA A 93 12.73 2.28 5.59
CA ALA A 93 12.87 3.73 5.64
C ALA A 93 11.64 4.44 5.06
N VAL A 94 11.16 4.04 3.88
CA VAL A 94 9.93 4.61 3.28
C VAL A 94 8.72 4.38 4.19
N LEU A 95 8.54 3.16 4.72
CA LEU A 95 7.43 2.89 5.64
C LEU A 95 7.48 3.76 6.90
N ALA A 96 8.68 4.02 7.44
CA ALA A 96 8.85 4.91 8.58
C ALA A 96 8.48 6.37 8.22
N GLU A 97 8.89 6.87 7.05
CA GLU A 97 8.52 8.19 6.55
C GLU A 97 7.00 8.34 6.37
N LEU A 98 6.33 7.27 5.91
CA LEU A 98 4.88 7.26 5.73
C LEU A 98 4.09 7.08 7.02
N GLY A 99 4.76 6.77 8.15
CA GLY A 99 4.13 6.44 9.43
C GLY A 99 3.47 5.05 9.44
N ALA A 100 3.84 4.17 8.51
CA ALA A 100 3.29 2.83 8.35
C ALA A 100 4.05 1.82 9.22
N ALA A 101 3.55 1.57 10.43
CA ALA A 101 4.17 0.60 11.32
C ALA A 101 4.12 -0.83 10.73
N PRO A 102 5.22 -1.60 10.70
CA PRO A 102 5.26 -2.94 10.10
C PRO A 102 4.21 -3.93 10.62
N GLY A 103 3.76 -3.78 11.87
CA GLY A 103 2.73 -4.63 12.47
C GLY A 103 1.32 -4.43 11.89
N LEU A 104 1.06 -3.32 11.18
CA LEU A 104 -0.24 -3.05 10.56
C LEU A 104 -0.56 -4.03 9.42
N PHE A 105 0.48 -4.59 8.79
CA PHE A 105 0.37 -5.57 7.71
C PHE A 105 0.07 -7.00 8.20
N GLU A 106 -0.09 -7.21 9.51
CA GLU A 106 -0.42 -8.53 10.08
C GLU A 106 -1.91 -8.88 10.02
N ALA A 107 -2.78 -7.88 9.79
CA ALA A 107 -4.22 -8.05 9.76
C ALA A 107 -4.71 -8.83 8.52
N PRO A 108 -5.89 -9.49 8.59
CA PRO A 108 -6.51 -10.11 7.43
C PRO A 108 -6.75 -9.05 6.33
N TRP A 109 -6.49 -9.42 5.08
CA TRP A 109 -6.43 -8.53 3.91
C TRP A 109 -7.74 -7.80 3.58
N ASN A 110 -8.83 -8.15 4.29
CA ASN A 110 -10.18 -7.68 4.06
C ASN A 110 -10.58 -6.54 5.02
N VAL A 111 -9.62 -5.71 5.46
CA VAL A 111 -9.94 -4.50 6.24
C VAL A 111 -10.36 -3.39 5.28
N GLY A 112 -11.54 -3.53 4.66
CA GLY A 112 -12.20 -2.49 3.86
C GLY A 112 -11.29 -1.68 2.94
N HIS A 113 -10.26 -2.32 2.37
CA HIS A 113 -9.35 -1.70 1.42
C HIS A 113 -10.14 -1.48 0.12
N PRO A 114 -10.04 -0.30 -0.50
CA PRO A 114 -10.64 -0.03 -1.81
C PRO A 114 -10.23 -1.11 -2.83
N LEU A 115 -11.15 -1.53 -3.71
CA LEU A 115 -10.92 -2.65 -4.63
C LEU A 115 -10.00 -2.35 -5.83
N LEU A 116 -9.53 -1.11 -5.98
CA LEU A 116 -8.77 -0.62 -7.15
C LEU A 116 -7.54 -1.47 -7.50
#